data_AF-A0A9N8WIC3-F1
#
_entry.id   AF-A0A9N8WIC3-F1
#
_cell.length_a   1.000
_cell.length_b   1.000
_cell.length_c   1.000
_cell.angle_alpha   90.00
_cell.angle_beta   90.00
_cell.angle_gamma   90.00
#
_symmetry.space_group_name_H-M   'P 1'
#
loop_
_entity.id
_entity.type
_entity.pdbx_description
1 polymer ?
#
loop_
_entity_poly.entity_id
_entity_poly.type
_entity_poly.pdbx_seq_one_letter_code
_entity_poly.pdbx_strand_id
1 'polypeptide(L)'
;MGRKNAKTPQLGRTVKRFHRQTMKKYLRDFKNGGEFYKIINQVLLNLVTEAKHREELEKEEQRIISRNELGSYVFNLRNKLDVNKLYIPNRLNDAIQETIAWLVSNQEASKEEYENKQGTLKEIANPITRIFFGETDVSGSRRGDAG
;
A
#
# COMPACT_ATOMS: atom_id res chain seq x y z
N MET A 1 -35.28 -55.82 -70.34
CA MET A 1 -35.50 -54.39 -70.00
C MET A 1 -35.60 -54.26 -68.47
N GLY A 2 -34.91 -53.28 -67.86
CA GLY A 2 -35.30 -52.77 -66.53
C GLY A 2 -34.30 -52.87 -65.37
N ARG A 3 -33.13 -52.22 -65.47
CA ARG A 3 -32.40 -51.79 -64.26
C ARG A 3 -33.14 -50.59 -63.66
N LYS A 4 -33.63 -50.67 -62.42
CA LYS A 4 -34.02 -49.49 -61.63
C LYS A 4 -33.12 -49.39 -60.39
N ASN A 5 -32.09 -48.55 -60.52
CA ASN A 5 -31.48 -47.78 -59.44
C ASN A 5 -32.58 -46.89 -58.79
N ALA A 6 -32.53 -46.39 -57.55
CA ALA A 6 -31.39 -46.00 -56.75
C ALA A 6 -31.76 -45.99 -55.25
N LYS A 7 -30.78 -46.32 -54.41
CA LYS A 7 -30.74 -45.97 -52.99
C LYS A 7 -30.80 -44.44 -52.85
N THR A 8 -31.59 -43.89 -51.91
CA THR A 8 -31.15 -42.88 -50.91
C THR A 8 -32.30 -42.29 -50.06
N PRO A 9 -32.40 -42.66 -48.77
CA PRO A 9 -33.08 -41.87 -47.74
C PRO A 9 -32.12 -41.30 -46.66
N GLN A 10 -30.81 -41.32 -46.88
CA GLN A 10 -29.81 -41.02 -45.85
C GLN A 10 -29.55 -39.51 -45.64
N LEU A 11 -29.76 -38.67 -46.65
CA LEU A 11 -29.35 -37.26 -46.64
C LEU A 11 -30.10 -36.41 -45.60
N GLY A 12 -31.41 -36.62 -45.45
CA GLY A 12 -32.25 -35.84 -44.53
C GLY A 12 -32.00 -36.14 -43.04
N ARG A 13 -31.58 -37.35 -42.68
CA ARG A 13 -31.25 -37.72 -41.29
C ARG A 13 -29.89 -37.17 -40.88
N THR A 14 -28.92 -37.20 -41.79
CA THR A 14 -27.57 -36.68 -41.56
C THR A 14 -27.58 -35.16 -41.37
N VAL A 15 -28.33 -34.42 -42.17
CA VAL A 15 -28.48 -32.95 -42.03
C VAL A 15 -29.16 -32.58 -40.70
N LYS A 16 -30.21 -33.30 -40.29
CA LYS A 16 -30.86 -33.07 -38.98
C LYS A 16 -29.93 -33.36 -37.81
N ARG A 17 -29.08 -34.39 -37.89
CA ARG A 17 -28.05 -34.65 -36.87
C ARG A 17 -27.01 -33.52 -36.83
N PHE A 18 -26.51 -33.12 -38.00
CA PHE A 18 -25.53 -32.04 -38.10
C PHE A 18 -26.08 -30.73 -37.52
N HIS A 19 -27.29 -30.33 -37.91
CA HIS A 19 -27.96 -29.14 -37.37
C HIS A 19 -28.23 -29.23 -35.86
N ARG A 20 -28.67 -30.39 -35.36
CA ARG A 20 -28.88 -30.59 -33.92
C ARG A 20 -27.56 -30.50 -33.14
N GLN A 21 -26.46 -30.96 -33.74
CA GLN A 21 -25.14 -30.97 -33.12
C GLN A 21 -24.49 -29.58 -33.13
N THR A 22 -24.65 -28.82 -34.21
CA THR A 22 -24.23 -27.42 -34.29
C THR A 22 -25.03 -26.53 -33.34
N MET A 23 -26.36 -26.67 -33.29
CA MET A 23 -27.20 -25.90 -32.35
C MET A 23 -26.89 -26.23 -30.89
N LYS A 24 -26.60 -27.49 -30.56
CA LYS A 24 -26.14 -27.86 -29.22
C LYS A 24 -24.79 -27.24 -28.86
N LYS A 25 -23.88 -27.10 -29.82
CA LYS A 25 -22.59 -26.42 -29.64
C LYS A 25 -22.81 -24.92 -29.39
N TYR A 26 -23.57 -24.25 -30.26
CA TYR A 26 -23.92 -22.83 -30.11
C TYR A 26 -24.60 -22.53 -28.77
N LEU A 27 -25.57 -23.34 -28.34
CA LEU A 27 -26.25 -23.14 -27.06
C LEU A 27 -25.33 -23.39 -25.86
N ARG A 28 -24.36 -24.30 -25.98
CA ARG A 28 -23.35 -24.54 -24.96
C ARG A 28 -22.39 -23.36 -24.86
N ASP A 29 -21.90 -22.87 -25.99
CA ASP A 29 -21.01 -21.71 -26.07
C ASP A 29 -21.71 -20.43 -25.58
N PHE A 30 -23.01 -20.26 -25.87
CA PHE A 30 -23.83 -19.15 -25.37
C PHE A 30 -24.04 -19.23 -23.85
N LYS A 31 -24.30 -20.42 -23.29
CA LYS A 31 -24.36 -20.63 -21.84
C LYS A 31 -23.00 -20.44 -21.16
N ASN A 32 -21.92 -20.82 -21.84
CA ASN A 32 -20.54 -20.60 -21.39
C ASN A 32 -20.14 -19.12 -21.42
N GLY A 33 -20.73 -18.30 -22.31
CA GLY A 33 -20.54 -16.84 -22.33
C GLY A 33 -20.99 -16.16 -21.02
N GLY A 34 -22.01 -16.71 -20.36
CA GLY A 34 -22.42 -16.29 -19.02
C GLY A 34 -21.41 -16.66 -17.92
N GLU A 35 -20.76 -17.82 -18.03
CA GLU A 35 -19.68 -18.22 -17.12
C GLU A 35 -18.41 -17.38 -17.32
N PHE A 36 -18.08 -17.04 -18.57
CA PHE A 36 -16.96 -16.15 -18.88
C PHE A 36 -17.16 -14.75 -18.28
N TYR A 37 -18.37 -14.20 -18.40
CA TYR A 37 -18.72 -12.93 -17.78
C TYR A 37 -18.64 -12.98 -16.24
N LYS A 38 -19.09 -14.08 -15.61
CA LYS A 38 -18.94 -14.29 -14.16
C LYS A 38 -17.47 -14.35 -13.75
N ILE A 39 -16.63 -15.07 -14.48
CA ILE A 39 -15.19 -15.18 -14.20
C ILE A 39 -14.52 -13.81 -14.33
N ILE A 40 -14.81 -13.06 -15.39
CA ILE A 40 -14.27 -11.71 -15.57
C ILE A 40 -14.69 -10.80 -14.42
N ASN A 41 -15.97 -10.79 -14.05
CA ASN A 41 -16.43 -9.97 -12.92
C ASN A 41 -15.76 -10.38 -11.62
N GLN A 42 -15.60 -11.67 -11.35
CA GLN A 42 -14.91 -12.15 -10.16
C GLN A 42 -13.44 -11.72 -10.13
N VAL A 43 -12.74 -11.84 -11.26
CA VAL A 43 -11.35 -11.40 -11.39
C VAL A 43 -11.24 -9.88 -11.23
N LEU A 44 -12.14 -9.10 -11.84
CA LEU A 44 -12.19 -7.65 -11.68
C LEU A 44 -12.45 -7.25 -10.23
N LEU A 45 -13.39 -7.91 -9.55
CA LEU A 45 -13.66 -7.69 -8.13
C LEU A 45 -12.43 -8.00 -7.28
N ASN A 46 -11.74 -9.10 -7.55
CA ASN A 46 -10.51 -9.46 -6.84
C ASN A 46 -9.41 -8.42 -7.09
N LEU A 47 -9.19 -8.00 -8.34
CA LEU A 47 -8.18 -6.98 -8.68
C LEU A 47 -8.47 -5.63 -8.01
N VAL A 48 -9.74 -5.20 -7.97
CA VAL A 48 -10.14 -3.97 -7.28
C VAL A 48 -9.93 -4.11 -5.77
N THR A 49 -10.22 -5.27 -5.21
CA THR A 49 -10.03 -5.54 -3.77
C THR A 49 -8.54 -5.56 -3.43
N GLU A 50 -7.71 -6.23 -4.22
CA GLU A 50 -6.25 -6.22 -4.08
C GLU A 50 -5.65 -4.82 -4.22
N ALA A 51 -6.14 -4.01 -5.16
CA ALA A 51 -5.70 -2.62 -5.32
C ALA A 51 -6.03 -1.79 -4.09
N LYS A 52 -7.26 -1.89 -3.56
CA LYS A 52 -7.66 -1.21 -2.32
C LYS A 52 -6.81 -1.65 -1.12
N HIS A 53 -6.58 -2.95 -0.96
CA HIS A 53 -5.72 -3.45 0.12
C HIS A 53 -4.29 -2.95 -0.02
N ARG A 54 -3.74 -2.87 -1.24
CA ARG A 54 -2.43 -2.26 -1.47
C ARG A 54 -2.39 -0.79 -1.06
N GLU A 55 -3.37 0.02 -1.48
CA GLU A 55 -3.45 1.43 -1.10
C GLU A 55 -3.60 1.63 0.41
N GLU A 56 -4.39 0.80 1.09
CA GLU A 56 -4.55 0.83 2.55
C GLU A 56 -3.25 0.47 3.26
N LEU A 57 -2.54 -0.57 2.79
CA LEU A 57 -1.25 -0.98 3.32
C LEU A 57 -0.18 0.10 3.10
N GLU A 58 -0.13 0.72 1.93
CA GLU A 58 0.80 1.82 1.64
C GLU A 58 0.53 3.03 2.54
N LYS A 59 -0.75 3.40 2.72
CA LYS A 59 -1.12 4.50 3.64
C LYS A 59 -0.69 4.19 5.08
N GLU A 60 -0.92 2.96 5.53
CA GLU A 60 -0.55 2.51 6.86
C GLU A 60 0.98 2.49 7.06
N GLU A 61 1.72 1.97 6.08
CA GLU A 61 3.18 1.98 6.07
C GLU A 61 3.73 3.40 6.15
N GLN A 62 3.22 4.30 5.31
CA GLN A 62 3.62 5.71 5.30
C GLN A 62 3.34 6.39 6.65
N ARG A 63 2.19 6.10 7.27
CA ARG A 63 1.86 6.58 8.62
C ARG A 63 2.86 6.09 9.66
N ILE A 64 3.19 4.79 9.65
CA ILE A 64 4.16 4.19 10.58
C ILE A 64 5.54 4.82 10.39
N ILE A 65 5.97 5.02 9.14
CA ILE A 65 7.25 5.68 8.83
C ILE A 65 7.28 7.10 9.42
N SER A 66 6.28 7.94 9.13
CA SER A 66 6.26 9.32 9.65
C SER A 66 6.19 9.39 11.19
N ARG A 67 5.46 8.46 11.83
CA ARG A 67 5.46 8.33 13.30
C ARG A 67 6.86 7.99 13.83
N ASN A 68 7.54 7.03 13.20
CA ASN A 68 8.88 6.60 13.61
C ASN A 68 9.93 7.70 13.39
N GLU A 69 9.80 8.47 12.32
CA GLU A 69 10.65 9.64 12.05
C GLU A 69 10.48 10.71 13.13
N LEU A 70 9.24 11.02 13.52
CA LEU A 70 8.98 11.97 14.61
C LEU A 70 9.55 11.44 15.95
N GLY A 71 9.27 10.18 16.29
CA GLY A 71 9.78 9.55 17.50
C GLY A 71 11.31 9.55 17.58
N SER A 72 11.97 9.20 16.46
CA SER A 72 13.44 9.20 16.36
C SER A 72 14.01 10.61 16.48
N TYR A 73 13.38 11.60 15.86
CA TYR A 73 13.82 13.01 15.96
C TYR A 73 13.73 13.53 17.40
N VAL A 74 12.62 13.29 18.08
CA VAL A 74 12.39 13.65 19.49
C VAL A 74 13.42 12.97 20.41
N PHE A 75 13.67 11.67 20.21
CA PHE A 75 14.69 10.94 20.97
C PHE A 75 16.10 11.52 20.77
N ASN A 76 16.47 11.81 19.51
CA ASN A 76 17.76 12.41 19.19
C ASN A 76 17.92 13.80 19.82
N LEU A 77 16.88 14.63 19.81
CA LEU A 77 16.90 15.94 20.47
C LEU A 77 17.09 15.79 21.99
N ARG A 78 16.36 14.87 22.63
CA ARG A 78 16.50 14.60 24.07
C ARG A 78 17.92 14.18 24.44
N ASN A 79 18.50 13.24 23.70
CA ASN A 79 19.87 12.77 23.95
C ASN A 79 20.90 13.90 23.79
N LYS A 80 20.74 14.74 22.76
CA LYS A 80 21.63 15.90 22.55
C LYS A 80 21.56 16.90 23.73
N LEU A 81 20.39 17.07 24.34
CA LEU A 81 20.21 17.93 25.51
C LEU A 81 20.83 17.30 26.77
N ASP A 82 20.60 16.01 26.99
CA ASP A 82 21.11 15.29 28.17
C ASP A 82 22.65 15.26 28.22
N VAL A 83 23.30 15.08 27.06
CA VAL A 83 24.78 15.01 26.95
C VAL A 83 25.45 16.33 27.27
N ASN A 84 24.88 17.44 26.81
CA ASN A 84 25.54 18.75 26.90
C ASN A 84 25.27 19.49 28.21
N LYS A 85 24.42 18.93 29.11
CA LYS A 85 24.02 19.54 30.41
C LYS A 85 23.70 21.03 30.30
N LEU A 86 23.22 21.46 29.14
CA LEU A 86 22.93 22.85 28.90
C LEU A 86 21.79 23.25 29.81
N TYR A 87 21.83 24.47 30.33
CA TYR A 87 20.65 25.07 30.91
C TYR A 87 19.62 25.19 29.78
N ILE A 88 18.77 24.17 29.68
CA ILE A 88 17.85 24.01 28.55
C ILE A 88 16.95 25.25 28.57
N PRO A 89 16.81 26.00 27.47
CA PRO A 89 15.74 26.96 27.38
C PRO A 89 14.45 26.16 27.61
N ASN A 90 13.73 26.40 28.72
CA ASN A 90 12.57 25.60 29.15
C ASN A 90 11.66 25.22 27.98
N ARG A 91 11.49 26.18 27.05
CA ARG A 91 10.77 26.05 25.78
C ARG A 91 11.11 24.82 24.92
N LEU A 92 12.38 24.39 24.79
CA LEU A 92 12.71 23.21 23.99
C LEU A 92 12.41 21.90 24.72
N ASN A 93 12.71 21.84 26.02
CA ASN A 93 12.37 20.66 26.81
C ASN A 93 10.86 20.47 26.87
N ASP A 94 10.11 21.56 27.09
CA ASP A 94 8.65 21.56 27.11
C ASP A 94 8.08 21.10 25.77
N ALA A 95 8.61 21.60 24.64
CA ALA A 95 8.19 21.18 23.31
C ALA A 95 8.48 19.68 23.03
N ILE A 96 9.60 19.16 23.50
CA ILE A 96 9.94 17.73 23.40
C ILE A 96 8.96 16.89 24.22
N GLN A 97 8.71 17.26 25.49
CA GLN A 97 7.78 16.54 26.36
C GLN A 97 6.35 16.58 25.82
N GLU A 98 5.90 17.74 25.34
CA GLU A 98 4.59 17.90 24.70
C GLU A 98 4.49 17.00 23.46
N THR A 99 5.53 16.94 22.63
CA THR A 99 5.54 16.07 21.45
C THR A 99 5.53 14.58 21.82
N ILE A 100 6.22 14.18 22.88
CA ILE A 100 6.15 12.80 23.41
C ILE A 100 4.73 12.48 23.88
N ALA A 101 4.12 13.36 24.67
CA ALA A 101 2.74 13.18 25.15
C ALA A 101 1.74 13.11 23.99
N TRP A 102 1.95 13.94 22.98
CA TRP A 102 1.16 13.93 21.75
C TRP A 102 1.34 12.61 20.98
N LEU A 103 2.56 12.10 20.80
CA LEU A 103 2.83 10.80 20.16
C LEU A 103 2.15 9.62 20.87
N VAL A 104 2.09 9.66 22.22
CA VAL A 104 1.43 8.61 23.02
C VAL A 104 -0.09 8.68 22.86
N SER A 105 -0.65 9.89 22.77
CA SER A 105 -2.10 10.14 22.70
C SER A 105 -2.67 10.04 21.29
N ASN A 106 -1.83 10.20 20.26
CA ASN A 106 -2.24 10.27 18.86
C ASN A 106 -1.55 9.17 18.04
N GLN A 107 -1.76 7.90 18.41
CA GLN A 107 -1.12 6.75 17.74
C GLN A 107 -1.70 6.42 16.36
N GLU A 108 -2.91 6.92 16.09
CA GLU A 108 -3.64 6.71 14.83
C GLU A 108 -3.68 7.99 13.97
N ALA A 109 -2.89 9.00 14.31
CA ALA A 109 -2.82 10.25 13.55
C ALA A 109 -2.40 9.98 12.09
N SER A 110 -2.84 10.85 11.19
CA SER A 110 -2.48 10.73 9.78
C SER A 110 -0.99 11.02 9.56
N LYS A 111 -0.49 10.63 8.39
CA LYS A 111 0.87 10.98 7.95
C LYS A 111 1.11 12.49 8.07
N GLU A 112 0.17 13.29 7.54
CA GLU A 112 0.26 14.75 7.51
C GLU A 112 0.25 15.35 8.91
N GLU A 113 -0.48 14.78 9.85
CA GLU A 113 -0.48 15.22 11.26
C GLU A 113 0.88 14.97 11.93
N TYR A 114 1.50 13.81 11.68
CA TYR A 114 2.86 13.53 12.15
C TYR A 114 3.89 14.48 11.54
N GLU A 115 3.82 14.73 10.23
CA GLU A 115 4.71 15.65 9.52
C GLU A 115 4.56 17.10 10.02
N ASN A 116 3.31 17.55 10.21
CA ASN A 116 3.01 18.87 10.77
C ASN A 116 3.56 19.01 12.19
N LYS A 117 3.33 18.01 13.06
CA LYS A 117 3.88 18.04 14.43
C LYS A 117 5.40 18.06 14.40
N GLN A 118 6.04 17.30 13.51
CA GLN A 118 7.49 17.35 13.32
C GLN A 118 7.97 18.73 12.85
N GLY A 119 7.24 19.38 11.94
CA GLY A 119 7.51 20.75 11.48
C GLY A 119 7.48 21.76 12.62
N THR A 120 6.42 21.76 13.42
CA THR A 120 6.30 22.68 14.58
C THR A 120 7.43 22.47 15.60
N LEU A 121 7.85 21.22 15.83
CA LEU A 121 8.99 20.94 16.70
C LEU A 121 10.31 21.45 16.08
N LYS A 122 10.51 21.28 14.77
CA LYS A 122 11.70 21.77 14.05
C LYS A 122 11.81 23.29 14.11
N GLU A 123 10.70 24.03 14.04
CA GLU A 123 10.71 25.50 14.16
C GLU A 123 11.22 25.98 15.52
N ILE A 124 10.95 25.22 16.59
CA ILE A 124 11.45 25.52 17.94
C ILE A 124 12.89 25.01 18.11
N ALA A 125 13.16 23.80 17.62
CA ALA A 125 14.43 23.13 17.83
C ALA A 125 15.56 23.73 17.00
N ASN A 126 15.37 24.04 15.71
CA ASN A 126 16.42 24.47 14.80
C ASN A 126 17.16 25.75 15.24
N PRO A 127 16.47 26.82 15.70
CA PRO A 127 17.16 28.01 16.21
C PRO A 127 18.00 27.71 17.45
N ILE A 128 17.47 26.88 18.36
CA ILE A 128 18.14 26.53 19.61
C ILE A 128 19.34 25.63 19.32
N THR A 129 19.17 24.60 18.49
CA THR A 129 20.27 23.70 18.16
C THR A 129 21.40 24.41 17.44
N ARG A 130 21.10 25.38 16.57
CA ARG A 130 22.11 26.23 15.92
C ARG A 130 22.89 27.08 16.90
N ILE A 131 22.22 27.69 17.88
CA ILE A 131 22.85 28.56 18.88
C ILE A 131 23.73 27.77 19.86
N PHE A 132 23.24 26.61 20.31
CA PHE A 132 23.86 25.88 21.41
C PHE A 132 24.79 24.74 20.99
N PHE A 133 24.54 24.11 19.84
CA PHE A 133 25.30 22.94 19.39
C PHE A 133 26.13 23.19 18.12
N GLY A 134 26.14 24.41 17.59
CA GLY A 134 26.95 24.90 16.47
C GLY A 134 27.40 23.82 15.48
N GLU A 135 26.62 23.59 14.43
CA GLU A 135 26.97 22.76 13.25
C GLU A 135 27.74 21.45 13.56
N THR A 136 27.42 20.77 14.66
CA THR A 136 27.93 19.42 14.93
C THR A 136 27.09 18.40 14.18
N ASP A 137 27.29 18.39 12.87
CA ASP A 137 27.03 17.24 12.03
C ASP A 137 28.09 16.18 12.35
N VAL A 138 27.77 15.27 13.26
CA VAL A 138 28.46 13.99 13.38
C VAL A 138 27.46 12.88 13.15
N SER A 139 27.16 12.70 11.86
CA SER A 139 26.89 11.39 11.29
C SER A 139 27.98 10.40 11.72
N GLY A 140 27.78 9.77 12.87
CA GLY A 140 28.62 8.70 13.41
C GLY A 140 28.43 7.38 12.67
N SER A 141 28.61 7.38 11.35
CA SER A 141 28.92 6.16 10.60
C SER A 141 30.36 5.75 10.93
N ARG A 142 30.53 4.95 11.98
CA ARG A 142 31.72 4.10 12.18
C ARG A 142 31.28 2.71 12.60
N ARG A 143 30.79 1.93 11.63
CA ARG A 143 30.90 0.47 11.68
C ARG A 143 32.38 0.15 11.43
N GLY A 144 33.08 -0.28 12.47
CA GLY A 144 34.40 -0.85 12.34
C GLY A 144 34.30 -2.21 11.68
N ASP A 145 34.79 -2.32 10.46
CA ASP A 145 35.19 -3.57 9.85
C ASP A 145 36.73 -3.59 9.91
N ALA A 146 37.28 -4.52 10.68
CA ALA A 146 38.71 -4.79 10.76
C ALA A 146 38.88 -6.26 10.37
N GLY A 147 39.61 -6.49 9.28
CA GLY A 147 40.07 -7.81 8.86
C GLY A 147 41.22 -8.34 9.68
#